data_AF-A0A7S3WAD2-F1
#
_entry.id   AF-A0A7S3WAD2-F1
#
_cell.length_a   1.000
_cell.length_b   1.000
_cell.length_c   1.000
_cell.angle_alpha   90.00
_cell.angle_beta   90.00
_cell.angle_gamma   90.00
#
_symmetry.space_group_name_H-M   'P 1'
#
loop_
_entity.id
_entity.type
_entity.pdbx_description
1 polymer ?
#
loop_
_entity_poly.entity_id
_entity_poly.type
_entity_poly.pdbx_seq_one_letter_code
_entity_poly.pdbx_strand_id
1 'polypeptide(L)'
;SPLGAGASAMVGAILSGVLSGVQGFFQTVFANLHPVFWPFVPYWTLIVSALAISPLSILLPQLLKGELRWQSEDKQDDVWYVHGRKYNLRPFFKQHPGGEHMLRSSRGADITGLFESYHIFIDREVLLKMLTMYEIKEGGQQQLAPLQKAVPADPFHEDLKQLVRDHFKGQPKGAHKMTWSRLALCFLVWAVRLALIYHMLTTDAKWTIPILGFCSWYMIGNVMHDASHNALVMTPWINRLLAHTAFPYGISISSWHIQHVTSHHVYTNG
;
A
#
# COMPACT_ATOMS: atom_id res chain seq x y z
N SER A 1 30.71 -22.23 -20.68
CA SER A 1 29.99 -23.10 -21.63
C SER A 1 29.38 -22.23 -22.73
N PRO A 2 29.22 -22.73 -23.97
CA PRO A 2 28.59 -22.00 -25.07
C PRO A 2 27.14 -21.54 -24.76
N LEU A 3 26.50 -22.13 -23.75
CA LEU A 3 25.20 -21.70 -23.20
C LEU A 3 25.25 -20.30 -22.55
N GLY A 4 26.38 -19.86 -22.00
CA GLY A 4 26.50 -18.54 -21.35
C GLY A 4 26.64 -17.37 -22.33
N ALA A 5 27.23 -17.61 -23.51
CA ALA A 5 27.42 -16.57 -24.54
C ALA A 5 26.12 -16.26 -25.28
N GLY A 6 25.30 -17.27 -25.57
CA GLY A 6 23.98 -17.09 -26.21
C GLY A 6 22.98 -16.37 -25.31
N ALA A 7 22.97 -16.67 -24.01
CA ALA A 7 22.16 -15.96 -23.03
C ALA A 7 22.56 -14.48 -22.90
N SER A 8 23.87 -14.19 -22.92
CA SER A 8 24.38 -12.81 -22.84
C SER A 8 24.03 -11.97 -24.08
N ALA A 9 24.11 -12.56 -25.28
CA ALA A 9 23.73 -11.90 -26.53
C ALA A 9 22.21 -11.65 -26.61
N MET A 10 21.39 -12.60 -26.15
CA MET A 10 19.93 -12.45 -26.08
C MET A 10 19.53 -11.36 -25.08
N VAL A 11 20.16 -11.30 -23.91
CA VAL A 11 19.94 -10.24 -22.92
C VAL A 11 20.37 -8.88 -23.49
N GLY A 12 21.50 -8.81 -24.20
CA GLY A 12 21.97 -7.60 -24.87
C GLY A 12 21.01 -7.08 -25.93
N ALA A 13 20.44 -7.96 -26.76
CA ALA A 13 19.46 -7.59 -27.77
C ALA A 13 18.14 -7.10 -27.16
N ILE A 14 17.66 -7.77 -26.11
CA ILE A 14 16.45 -7.35 -25.36
C ILE A 14 16.67 -5.98 -24.72
N LEU A 15 17.81 -5.77 -24.04
CA LEU A 15 18.15 -4.50 -23.42
C LEU A 15 18.23 -3.38 -24.46
N SER A 16 18.88 -3.63 -25.60
CA SER A 16 19.00 -2.65 -26.69
C SER A 16 17.64 -2.27 -27.28
N GLY A 17 16.75 -3.25 -27.50
CA GLY A 17 15.38 -3.01 -27.97
C GLY A 17 14.54 -2.20 -26.97
N VAL A 18 14.63 -2.53 -25.68
CA VAL A 18 13.95 -1.78 -24.61
C VAL A 18 14.48 -0.35 -24.51
N LEU A 19 15.81 -0.17 -24.52
CA LEU A 19 16.46 1.15 -24.50
C LEU A 19 16.01 2.00 -25.69
N SER A 20 15.98 1.42 -26.89
CA SER A 20 15.56 2.11 -28.12
C SER A 20 14.07 2.52 -28.06
N GLY A 21 13.21 1.63 -27.55
CA GLY A 21 11.78 1.93 -27.36
C GLY A 21 11.54 3.03 -26.33
N VAL A 22 12.24 2.98 -25.18
CA VAL A 22 12.18 4.01 -24.14
C VAL A 22 12.70 5.36 -24.67
N GLN A 23 13.82 5.35 -25.39
CA GLN A 23 14.38 6.55 -25.99
C GLN A 23 13.41 7.17 -27.01
N GLY A 24 12.83 6.36 -27.90
CA GLY A 24 11.84 6.83 -28.88
C GLY A 24 10.59 7.43 -28.22
N PHE A 25 10.10 6.80 -27.15
CA PHE A 25 9.01 7.34 -26.34
C PHE A 25 9.35 8.72 -25.76
N PHE A 26 10.50 8.85 -25.07
CA PHE A 26 10.91 10.11 -24.46
C PHE A 26 11.20 11.21 -25.49
N GLN A 27 11.81 10.87 -26.63
CA GLN A 27 12.00 11.82 -27.72
C GLN A 27 10.65 12.35 -28.24
N THR A 28 9.68 11.46 -28.43
CA THR A 28 8.33 11.86 -28.85
C THR A 28 7.66 12.75 -27.79
N VAL A 29 7.75 12.37 -26.51
CA VAL A 29 7.19 13.17 -25.41
C VAL A 29 7.83 14.54 -25.34
N PHE A 30 9.16 14.66 -25.35
CA PHE A 30 9.85 15.94 -25.26
C PHE A 30 9.68 16.81 -26.50
N ALA A 31 9.59 16.21 -27.69
CA ALA A 31 9.32 16.97 -28.92
C ALA A 31 7.92 17.62 -28.92
N ASN A 32 6.97 17.04 -28.18
CA ASN A 32 5.59 17.54 -28.10
C ASN A 32 5.25 18.18 -26.74
N LEU A 33 6.22 18.25 -25.81
CA LEU A 33 5.95 18.71 -24.45
C LEU A 33 5.70 20.21 -24.41
N HIS A 34 4.51 20.61 -23.97
CA HIS A 34 4.18 22.02 -23.83
C HIS A 34 5.09 22.73 -22.80
N PRO A 35 5.51 23.99 -23.05
CA PRO A 35 6.53 24.63 -22.21
C PRO A 35 6.22 24.77 -20.73
N VAL A 36 4.94 24.84 -20.35
CA VAL A 36 4.49 24.88 -18.94
C VAL A 36 4.96 23.67 -18.13
N PHE A 37 5.26 22.55 -18.80
CA PHE A 37 5.71 21.32 -18.14
C PHE A 37 7.24 21.19 -18.05
N TRP A 38 8.02 22.03 -18.73
CA TRP A 38 9.49 22.02 -18.64
C TRP A 38 10.04 22.09 -17.21
N PRO A 39 9.47 22.89 -16.28
CA PRO A 39 9.93 22.91 -14.89
C PRO A 39 9.78 21.56 -14.17
N PHE A 40 8.87 20.70 -14.62
CA PHE A 40 8.64 19.37 -14.03
C PHE A 40 9.49 18.29 -14.71
N VAL A 41 10.03 18.53 -15.90
CA VAL A 41 10.87 17.57 -16.64
C VAL A 41 12.03 17.08 -15.78
N PRO A 42 12.83 17.93 -15.08
CA PRO A 42 13.91 17.46 -14.21
C PRO A 42 13.44 16.52 -13.09
N TYR A 43 12.24 16.76 -12.53
CA TYR A 43 11.67 15.88 -11.50
C TYR A 43 11.22 14.54 -12.10
N TRP A 44 10.61 14.55 -13.28
CA TRP A 44 10.16 13.35 -13.97
C TRP A 44 11.34 12.53 -14.47
N THR A 45 12.36 13.16 -15.06
CA THR A 45 13.59 12.47 -15.45
C THR A 45 14.35 11.97 -14.24
N LEU A 46 14.40 12.70 -13.12
CA LEU A 46 15.02 12.19 -11.89
C LEU A 46 14.27 10.97 -11.36
N ILE A 47 12.94 11.00 -11.29
CA ILE A 47 12.11 9.88 -10.82
C ILE A 47 12.22 8.69 -11.75
N VAL A 48 12.03 8.88 -13.05
CA VAL A 48 12.10 7.78 -14.02
C VAL A 48 13.52 7.24 -14.11
N SER A 49 14.55 8.09 -14.06
CA SER A 49 15.94 7.65 -14.04
C SER A 49 16.25 6.91 -12.74
N ALA A 50 15.88 7.42 -11.56
CA ALA A 50 16.08 6.72 -10.30
C ALA A 50 15.35 5.36 -10.27
N LEU A 51 14.13 5.29 -10.83
CA LEU A 51 13.31 4.09 -10.85
C LEU A 51 13.61 3.12 -12.00
N ALA A 52 14.26 3.54 -13.08
CA ALA A 52 14.70 2.68 -14.17
C ALA A 52 16.15 2.25 -13.98
N ILE A 53 17.03 3.16 -13.55
CA ILE A 53 18.45 2.90 -13.31
C ILE A 53 18.61 2.00 -12.08
N SER A 54 17.95 2.29 -10.96
CA SER A 54 18.15 1.48 -9.74
C SER A 54 17.82 -0.01 -9.96
N PRO A 55 16.68 -0.40 -10.55
CA PRO A 55 16.42 -1.81 -10.83
C PRO A 55 17.36 -2.43 -11.86
N LEU A 56 17.76 -1.70 -12.92
CA LEU A 56 18.52 -2.28 -14.03
C LEU A 56 20.03 -2.29 -13.81
N SER A 57 20.60 -1.29 -13.14
CA SER A 57 22.05 -1.15 -12.96
C SER A 57 22.54 -1.51 -11.56
N ILE A 58 21.66 -1.48 -10.55
CA ILE A 58 22.01 -1.81 -9.16
C ILE A 58 21.36 -3.13 -8.74
N LEU A 59 20.02 -3.23 -8.77
CA LEU A 59 19.31 -4.38 -8.22
C LEU A 59 19.43 -5.62 -9.12
N LEU A 60 19.31 -5.49 -10.45
CA LEU A 60 19.36 -6.63 -11.38
C LEU A 60 20.74 -7.30 -11.39
N PRO A 61 21.88 -6.58 -11.46
CA PRO A 61 23.19 -7.21 -11.34
C PRO A 61 23.41 -7.87 -9.97
N GLN A 62 22.97 -7.25 -8.87
CA GLN A 62 23.05 -7.85 -7.54
C GLN A 62 22.16 -9.09 -7.41
N LEU A 63 20.97 -9.08 -8.01
CA LEU A 63 20.06 -10.22 -8.07
C LEU A 63 20.68 -11.38 -8.85
N LEU A 64 21.25 -11.11 -10.02
CA LEU A 64 21.91 -12.10 -10.87
C LEU A 64 23.16 -12.72 -10.20
N LYS A 65 23.84 -11.95 -9.34
CA LYS A 65 24.97 -12.43 -8.54
C LYS A 65 24.56 -13.11 -7.22
N GLY A 66 23.27 -13.12 -6.88
CA GLY A 66 22.79 -13.60 -5.57
C GLY A 66 23.24 -12.72 -4.39
N GLU A 67 23.70 -11.50 -4.67
CA GLU A 67 24.23 -10.54 -3.70
C GLU A 67 23.17 -9.55 -3.21
N LEU A 68 21.96 -9.59 -3.78
CA LEU A 68 20.86 -8.72 -3.38
C LEU A 68 20.45 -9.03 -1.93
N ARG A 69 21.04 -8.29 -0.99
CA ARG A 69 20.73 -8.37 0.43
C ARG A 69 19.82 -7.20 0.79
N TRP A 70 18.58 -7.50 1.13
CA TRP A 70 17.71 -6.55 1.81
C TRP A 70 18.20 -6.41 3.26
N GLN A 71 19.24 -5.60 3.48
CA GLN A 71 19.70 -5.28 4.84
C GLN A 71 18.71 -4.28 5.46
N SER A 72 17.63 -4.78 6.04
CA SER A 72 17.17 -4.21 7.30
C SER A 72 17.70 -5.14 8.39
N GLU A 73 18.78 -4.76 9.06
CA GLU A 73 19.09 -5.41 10.34
C GLU A 73 17.86 -5.22 11.23
N ASP A 74 17.18 -6.33 11.46
CA ASP A 74 15.88 -6.39 12.10
C ASP A 74 16.06 -6.28 13.62
N LYS A 75 16.60 -5.14 14.07
CA LYS A 75 16.97 -4.89 15.49
C LYS A 75 15.77 -4.59 16.40
N GLN A 76 14.56 -4.55 15.86
CA GLN A 76 13.36 -4.40 16.67
C GLN A 76 12.89 -5.76 17.12
N ASP A 77 12.69 -5.89 18.42
CA ASP A 77 12.05 -7.05 19.01
C ASP A 77 10.64 -7.24 18.41
N ASP A 78 10.25 -8.49 18.20
CA ASP A 78 8.93 -8.88 17.71
C ASP A 78 7.87 -8.71 18.81
N VAL A 79 7.65 -7.45 19.21
CA VAL A 79 6.72 -7.05 20.25
C VAL A 79 5.74 -6.01 19.70
N TRP A 80 4.47 -6.19 20.02
CA TRP A 80 3.39 -5.25 19.77
C TRP A 80 2.66 -4.97 21.07
N TYR A 81 2.13 -3.76 21.23
CA TYR A 81 1.35 -3.39 22.41
C TYR A 81 -0.11 -3.26 22.05
N VAL A 82 -0.98 -3.91 22.82
CA VAL A 82 -2.44 -3.79 22.72
C VAL A 82 -3.01 -3.67 24.12
N HIS A 83 -3.73 -2.59 24.42
CA HIS A 83 -4.26 -2.28 25.76
C HIS A 83 -3.17 -2.37 26.85
N GLY A 84 -1.98 -1.86 26.57
CA GLY A 84 -0.83 -1.87 27.48
C GLY A 84 -0.16 -3.23 27.71
N ARG A 85 -0.60 -4.30 27.03
CA ARG A 85 0.00 -5.65 27.12
C ARG A 85 0.88 -5.94 25.93
N LYS A 86 1.90 -6.78 26.13
CA LYS A 86 2.88 -7.17 25.12
C LYS A 86 2.47 -8.45 24.41
N TYR A 87 2.60 -8.47 23.09
CA TYR A 87 2.26 -9.62 22.25
C TYR A 87 3.37 -9.89 21.24
N ASN A 88 3.64 -11.18 20.98
CA ASN A 88 4.45 -11.62 19.85
C ASN A 88 3.54 -12.10 18.72
N LEU A 89 3.24 -11.21 17.78
CA LEU A 89 2.34 -11.49 16.67
C LEU A 89 3.05 -12.11 15.45
N ARG A 90 4.38 -12.29 15.50
CA ARG A 90 5.16 -12.84 14.38
C ARG A 90 4.66 -14.23 13.92
N PRO A 91 4.34 -15.19 14.80
CA PRO A 91 3.81 -16.48 14.38
C PRO A 91 2.47 -16.38 13.63
N PHE A 92 1.73 -15.28 13.81
CA PHE A 92 0.42 -15.06 13.19
C PHE A 92 0.50 -14.43 11.79
N PHE A 93 1.67 -13.92 11.36
CA PHE A 93 1.84 -13.18 10.11
C PHE A 93 1.19 -13.83 8.87
N LYS A 94 1.42 -15.13 8.68
CA LYS A 94 0.91 -15.87 7.52
C LYS A 94 -0.59 -16.19 7.61
N GLN A 95 -1.16 -16.12 8.81
CA GLN A 95 -2.55 -16.47 9.09
C GLN A 95 -3.44 -15.23 9.20
N HIS A 96 -2.83 -14.04 9.37
CA HIS A 96 -3.55 -12.78 9.50
C HIS A 96 -4.32 -12.46 8.19
N PRO A 97 -5.67 -12.33 8.24
CA PRO A 97 -6.47 -12.05 7.04
C PRO A 97 -6.15 -10.72 6.37
N GLY A 98 -5.63 -9.73 7.10
CA GLY A 98 -5.14 -8.46 6.56
C GLY A 98 -3.73 -8.53 5.96
N GLY A 99 -3.08 -9.69 6.01
CA GLY A 99 -1.72 -9.92 5.54
C GLY A 99 -0.63 -9.55 6.57
N GLU A 100 0.56 -10.11 6.36
CA GLU A 100 1.75 -9.88 7.20
C GLU A 100 2.18 -8.41 7.22
N HIS A 101 2.03 -7.69 6.11
CA HIS A 101 2.57 -6.34 5.96
C HIS A 101 2.06 -5.38 7.05
N MET A 102 0.78 -5.47 7.42
CA MET A 102 0.16 -4.64 8.46
C MET A 102 0.80 -4.83 9.83
N LEU A 103 1.16 -6.08 10.17
CA LEU A 103 1.77 -6.38 11.46
C LEU A 103 3.26 -6.02 11.43
N ARG A 104 3.94 -6.30 10.32
CA ARG A 104 5.36 -5.98 10.13
C ARG A 104 5.61 -4.47 10.15
N SER A 105 4.72 -3.66 9.55
CA SER A 105 4.87 -2.20 9.49
C SER A 105 4.64 -1.51 10.83
N SER A 106 3.91 -2.14 11.75
CA SER A 106 3.57 -1.60 13.07
C SER A 106 4.37 -2.26 14.20
N ARG A 107 5.44 -2.99 13.87
CA ARG A 107 6.25 -3.69 14.88
C ARG A 107 6.89 -2.69 15.85
N GLY A 108 6.90 -3.06 17.13
CA GLY A 108 7.44 -2.24 18.22
C GLY A 108 6.51 -1.10 18.66
N ALA A 109 5.34 -0.95 18.04
CA ALA A 109 4.40 0.13 18.35
C ALA A 109 3.22 -0.33 19.21
N ASP A 110 2.57 0.63 19.85
CA ASP A 110 1.21 0.46 20.37
C ASP A 110 0.22 0.51 19.20
N ILE A 111 -0.45 -0.62 18.98
CA ILE A 111 -1.40 -0.82 17.89
C ILE A 111 -2.84 -0.91 18.41
N THR A 112 -3.12 -0.46 19.63
CA THR A 112 -4.46 -0.54 20.24
C THR A 112 -5.52 0.09 19.35
N GLY A 113 -5.28 1.30 18.84
CA GLY A 113 -6.22 1.97 17.95
C GLY A 113 -6.43 1.26 16.61
N LEU A 114 -5.36 0.68 16.03
CA LEU A 114 -5.46 -0.14 14.81
C LEU A 114 -6.23 -1.43 15.08
N PHE A 115 -5.97 -2.08 16.21
CA PHE A 115 -6.63 -3.31 16.61
C PHE A 115 -8.14 -3.10 16.79
N GLU A 116 -8.54 -2.04 17.51
CA GLU A 116 -9.96 -1.75 17.77
C GLU A 116 -10.71 -1.26 16.52
N SER A 117 -10.06 -0.52 15.61
CA SER A 117 -10.70 0.02 14.41
C SER A 117 -10.86 -0.99 13.27
N TYR A 118 -9.95 -1.95 13.12
CA TYR A 118 -9.97 -2.88 11.98
C TYR A 118 -10.81 -4.15 12.20
N HIS A 119 -11.00 -4.57 13.44
CA HIS A 119 -11.60 -5.87 13.75
C HIS A 119 -13.08 -5.79 14.17
N ILE A 120 -13.80 -4.76 13.70
CA ILE A 120 -15.18 -4.48 14.12
C ILE A 120 -16.18 -5.61 13.87
N PHE A 121 -15.93 -6.45 12.86
CA PHE A 121 -16.83 -7.56 12.47
C PHE A 121 -16.55 -8.87 13.20
N ILE A 122 -15.47 -8.94 13.99
CA ILE A 122 -15.13 -10.13 14.76
C ILE A 122 -15.77 -9.99 16.13
N ASP A 123 -16.36 -11.07 16.63
CA ASP A 123 -16.84 -11.11 18.00
C ASP A 123 -15.70 -10.78 18.98
N ARG A 124 -15.98 -9.92 19.95
CA ARG A 124 -14.95 -9.37 20.84
C ARG A 124 -14.31 -10.46 21.71
N GLU A 125 -15.09 -11.44 22.17
CA GLU A 125 -14.57 -12.51 23.02
C GLU A 125 -13.66 -13.43 22.21
N VAL A 126 -14.05 -13.77 20.99
CA VAL A 126 -13.23 -14.55 20.05
C VAL A 126 -11.92 -13.82 19.74
N LEU A 127 -12.00 -12.53 19.44
CA LEU A 127 -10.85 -11.70 19.09
C LEU A 127 -9.83 -11.63 20.24
N LEU A 128 -10.30 -11.35 21.46
CA LEU A 128 -9.42 -11.29 22.64
C LEU A 128 -8.84 -12.67 22.98
N LYS A 129 -9.63 -13.74 22.86
CA LYS A 129 -9.13 -15.11 23.04
C LYS A 129 -8.01 -15.44 22.05
N MET A 130 -8.17 -15.07 20.78
CA MET A 130 -7.11 -15.23 19.78
C MET A 130 -5.86 -14.43 20.16
N LEU A 131 -6.04 -13.17 20.58
CA LEU A 131 -4.94 -12.30 20.99
C LEU A 131 -4.15 -12.88 22.17
N THR A 132 -4.83 -13.47 23.17
CA THR A 132 -4.16 -14.08 24.34
C THR A 132 -3.19 -15.23 24.01
N MET A 133 -3.37 -15.90 22.86
CA MET A 133 -2.45 -16.97 22.42
C MET A 133 -1.05 -16.46 22.11
N TYR A 134 -0.92 -15.15 21.86
CA TYR A 134 0.32 -14.48 21.48
C TYR A 134 0.87 -13.58 22.60
N GLU A 135 0.27 -13.58 23.79
CA GLU A 135 0.68 -12.73 24.90
C GLU A 135 2.06 -13.14 25.43
N ILE A 136 2.97 -12.16 25.53
CA ILE A 136 4.27 -12.34 26.18
C ILE A 136 4.04 -12.17 27.69
N LYS A 137 3.99 -13.29 28.40
CA LYS A 137 3.93 -13.30 29.86
C LYS A 137 5.33 -13.05 30.40
N GLU A 138 5.59 -11.86 30.94
CA GLU A 138 6.85 -11.64 31.66
C GLU A 138 6.90 -12.54 32.91
N GLY A 139 8.07 -13.12 33.18
CA GLY A 139 8.29 -14.07 34.27
C GLY A 139 8.07 -13.42 35.64
N GLY A 140 6.84 -13.41 36.09
CA GLY A 140 6.39 -12.86 37.37
C GLY A 140 4.89 -12.67 37.27
N GLN A 141 4.15 -13.22 38.23
CA GLN A 141 2.70 -13.08 38.34
C GLN A 141 2.31 -11.61 38.59
N GLN A 142 2.42 -10.74 37.58
CA GLN A 142 1.52 -9.61 37.52
C GLN A 142 0.18 -10.18 37.04
N GLN A 143 -0.74 -10.25 37.98
CA GLN A 143 -2.16 -10.36 37.70
C GLN A 143 -2.56 -9.08 36.95
N LEU A 144 -2.19 -8.99 35.66
CA LEU A 144 -2.54 -7.88 34.80
C LEU A 144 -4.06 -7.82 34.78
N ALA A 145 -4.61 -6.67 35.20
CA ALA A 145 -6.06 -6.43 35.24
C ALA A 145 -6.71 -6.98 33.98
N PRO A 146 -7.85 -7.71 34.07
CA PRO A 146 -8.49 -8.34 32.91
C PRO A 146 -8.47 -7.37 31.73
N LEU A 147 -8.01 -7.83 30.56
CA LEU A 147 -7.84 -7.05 29.33
C LEU A 147 -8.82 -5.89 29.34
N GLN A 148 -8.29 -4.70 29.61
CA GLN A 148 -9.10 -3.56 30.04
C GLN A 148 -10.25 -3.43 29.05
N LYS A 149 -11.48 -3.33 29.57
CA LYS A 149 -12.67 -3.13 28.75
C LYS A 149 -12.52 -1.76 28.07
N ALA A 150 -11.84 -1.79 26.93
CA ALA A 150 -11.71 -0.78 25.90
C ALA A 150 -11.12 0.57 26.33
N VAL A 151 -10.55 1.24 25.33
CA VAL A 151 -10.68 2.71 25.17
C VAL A 151 -12.07 3.13 25.67
N PRO A 152 -12.23 4.26 26.40
CA PRO A 152 -13.53 4.70 26.90
C PRO A 152 -14.60 4.54 25.81
N ALA A 153 -15.65 3.77 26.12
CA ALA A 153 -16.73 3.48 25.18
C ALA A 153 -17.46 4.78 24.87
N ASP A 154 -17.02 5.44 23.80
CA ASP A 154 -17.73 6.58 23.24
C ASP A 154 -19.08 6.07 22.72
N PRO A 155 -20.22 6.57 23.25
CA PRO A 155 -21.54 6.08 22.86
C PRO A 155 -21.76 6.15 21.35
N PHE A 156 -21.26 7.22 20.71
CA PHE A 156 -21.37 7.39 19.27
C PHE A 156 -20.56 6.32 18.50
N HIS A 157 -19.32 6.04 18.91
CA HIS A 157 -18.51 4.97 18.32
C HIS A 157 -19.16 3.58 18.47
N GLU A 158 -19.74 3.27 19.64
CA GLU A 158 -20.44 1.99 19.83
C GLU A 158 -21.69 1.87 18.95
N ASP A 159 -22.50 2.94 18.87
CA ASP A 159 -23.68 3.00 18.02
C ASP A 159 -23.31 2.82 16.54
N LEU A 160 -22.26 3.48 16.06
CA LEU A 160 -21.75 3.31 14.70
C LEU A 160 -21.30 1.89 14.41
N LYS A 161 -20.57 1.25 15.34
CA LYS A 161 -20.16 -0.16 15.18
C LYS A 161 -21.38 -1.07 15.07
N GLN A 162 -22.40 -0.84 15.89
CA GLN A 162 -23.62 -1.62 15.85
C GLN A 162 -24.37 -1.45 14.52
N LEU A 163 -24.53 -0.21 14.03
CA LEU A 163 -25.14 0.09 12.74
C LEU A 163 -24.43 -0.62 11.57
N VAL A 164 -23.09 -0.58 11.56
CA VAL A 164 -22.29 -1.25 10.52
C VAL A 164 -22.44 -2.77 10.60
N ARG A 165 -22.44 -3.36 11.80
CA ARG A 165 -22.67 -4.80 11.98
C ARG A 165 -24.04 -5.23 11.50
N ASP A 166 -25.08 -4.47 11.84
CA ASP A 166 -26.45 -4.76 11.45
C ASP A 166 -26.64 -4.63 9.93
N HIS A 167 -26.02 -3.62 9.30
CA HIS A 167 -26.04 -3.46 7.85
C HIS A 167 -25.48 -4.69 7.12
N PHE A 168 -24.34 -5.24 7.59
CA PHE A 168 -23.69 -6.38 6.95
C PHE A 168 -24.14 -7.75 7.48
N LYS A 169 -25.09 -7.80 8.42
CA LYS A 169 -25.61 -9.05 8.98
C LYS A 169 -26.30 -9.88 7.90
N GLY A 170 -25.87 -11.13 7.74
CA GLY A 170 -26.41 -12.06 6.73
C GLY A 170 -25.92 -11.82 5.30
N GLN A 171 -25.12 -10.78 5.06
CA GLN A 171 -24.47 -10.57 3.76
C GLN A 171 -23.30 -11.55 3.56
N PRO A 172 -22.94 -11.88 2.30
CA PRO A 172 -21.81 -12.75 2.03
C PRO A 172 -20.49 -12.18 2.57
N LYS A 173 -19.55 -13.05 2.89
CA LYS A 173 -18.21 -12.66 3.34
C LYS A 173 -17.56 -11.75 2.31
N GLY A 174 -17.13 -10.57 2.75
CA GLY A 174 -16.52 -9.56 1.87
C GLY A 174 -17.51 -8.65 1.17
N ALA A 175 -18.79 -8.61 1.56
CA ALA A 175 -19.75 -7.65 1.00
C ALA A 175 -19.36 -6.16 1.22
N HIS A 176 -18.51 -5.89 2.21
CA HIS A 176 -17.90 -4.57 2.44
C HIS A 176 -16.73 -4.25 1.49
N LYS A 177 -16.36 -5.18 0.58
CA LYS A 177 -15.30 -4.99 -0.40
C LYS A 177 -15.84 -4.33 -1.67
N MET A 178 -14.93 -3.93 -2.54
CA MET A 178 -15.25 -3.27 -3.80
C MET A 178 -16.14 -4.16 -4.69
N THR A 179 -17.21 -3.57 -5.23
CA THR A 179 -18.09 -4.23 -6.20
C THR A 179 -17.49 -4.22 -7.61
N TRP A 180 -18.00 -5.08 -8.50
CA TRP A 180 -17.60 -5.09 -9.91
C TRP A 180 -17.92 -3.77 -10.64
N SER A 181 -19.04 -3.12 -10.30
CA SER A 181 -19.38 -1.80 -10.86
C SER A 181 -18.38 -0.73 -10.43
N ARG A 182 -17.93 -0.76 -9.18
CA ARG A 182 -16.89 0.15 -8.68
C ARG A 182 -15.55 -0.11 -9.36
N LEU A 183 -15.18 -1.37 -9.55
CA LEU A 183 -13.97 -1.75 -10.30
C LEU A 183 -14.03 -1.24 -11.75
N ALA A 184 -15.16 -1.44 -12.43
CA ALA A 184 -15.37 -0.95 -13.79
C ALA A 184 -15.26 0.58 -13.86
N LEU A 185 -15.83 1.31 -12.89
CA LEU A 185 -15.70 2.76 -12.78
C LEU A 185 -14.24 3.19 -12.56
N CYS A 186 -13.49 2.51 -11.68
CA CYS A 186 -12.07 2.80 -11.47
C CYS A 186 -11.27 2.58 -12.76
N PHE A 187 -11.54 1.51 -13.51
CA PHE A 187 -10.90 1.26 -14.80
C PHE A 187 -11.26 2.33 -15.85
N LEU A 188 -12.53 2.73 -15.91
CA LEU A 188 -12.98 3.80 -16.79
C LEU A 188 -12.30 5.14 -16.47
N VAL A 189 -12.26 5.54 -15.20
CA VAL A 189 -11.60 6.77 -14.76
C VAL A 189 -10.10 6.72 -15.06
N TRP A 190 -9.47 5.56 -14.88
CA TRP A 190 -8.06 5.37 -15.26
C TRP A 190 -7.84 5.52 -16.76
N ALA A 191 -8.68 4.90 -17.60
CA ALA A 191 -8.60 5.01 -19.06
C ALA A 191 -8.86 6.44 -19.56
N VAL A 192 -9.88 7.12 -19.03
CA VAL A 192 -10.18 8.53 -19.31
C VAL A 192 -9.00 9.41 -18.93
N ARG A 193 -8.41 9.21 -17.74
CA ARG A 193 -7.22 9.94 -17.30
C ARG A 193 -6.06 9.75 -18.27
N LEU A 194 -5.78 8.53 -18.73
CA LEU A 194 -4.71 8.29 -19.70
C LEU A 194 -4.98 8.99 -21.04
N ALA A 195 -6.22 8.94 -21.54
CA ALA A 195 -6.61 9.64 -22.76
C ALA A 195 -6.46 11.16 -22.62
N LEU A 196 -6.84 11.74 -21.48
CA LEU A 196 -6.70 13.18 -21.20
C LEU A 196 -5.23 13.59 -21.06
N ILE A 197 -4.38 12.78 -20.43
CA ILE A 197 -2.93 13.03 -20.38
C ILE A 197 -2.37 13.03 -21.80
N TYR A 198 -2.69 12.02 -22.61
CA TYR A 198 -2.24 11.96 -24.00
C TYR A 198 -2.70 13.17 -24.82
N HIS A 199 -3.98 13.56 -24.69
CA HIS A 199 -4.53 14.72 -25.38
C HIS A 199 -3.86 16.02 -24.96
N MET A 200 -3.66 16.23 -23.65
CA MET A 200 -2.94 17.38 -23.10
C MET A 200 -1.52 17.48 -23.65
N LEU A 201 -0.79 16.35 -23.70
CA LEU A 201 0.59 16.28 -24.16
C LEU A 201 0.75 16.43 -25.68
N THR A 202 -0.31 16.23 -26.47
CA THR A 202 -0.23 16.28 -27.95
C THR A 202 -0.87 17.51 -28.58
N THR A 203 -1.78 18.19 -27.86
CA THR A 203 -2.60 19.27 -28.44
C THR A 203 -2.64 20.55 -27.61
N ASP A 204 -1.86 20.63 -26.53
CA ASP A 204 -1.92 21.75 -25.57
C ASP A 204 -3.33 22.00 -25.00
N ALA A 205 -4.12 20.94 -24.86
CA ALA A 205 -5.48 20.98 -24.34
C ALA A 205 -5.52 21.27 -22.82
N LYS A 206 -5.16 22.49 -22.40
CA LYS A 206 -5.11 22.92 -20.98
C LYS A 206 -6.45 22.82 -20.26
N TRP A 207 -7.57 22.82 -20.99
CA TRP A 207 -8.91 22.61 -20.42
C TRP A 207 -9.06 21.24 -19.72
N THR A 208 -8.19 20.28 -20.04
CA THR A 208 -8.16 18.94 -19.41
C THR A 208 -7.63 18.96 -17.98
N ILE A 209 -6.84 19.97 -17.57
CA ILE A 209 -6.18 20.05 -16.26
C ILE A 209 -7.14 19.88 -15.07
N PRO A 210 -8.26 20.62 -14.95
CA PRO A 210 -9.20 20.42 -13.84
C PRO A 210 -9.79 19.00 -13.80
N ILE A 211 -10.07 18.42 -14.97
CA ILE A 211 -10.63 17.05 -15.08
C ILE A 211 -9.56 16.03 -14.65
N LEU A 212 -8.32 16.21 -15.09
CA LEU A 212 -7.18 15.41 -14.65
C LEU A 212 -6.98 15.48 -13.15
N GLY A 213 -7.13 16.67 -12.54
CA GLY A 213 -7.10 16.85 -11.09
C GLY A 213 -8.17 16.01 -10.38
N PHE A 214 -9.41 16.08 -10.85
CA PHE A 214 -10.52 15.30 -10.31
C PHE A 214 -10.32 13.78 -10.46
N CYS A 215 -9.93 13.31 -11.66
CA CYS A 215 -9.64 11.89 -11.89
C CYS A 215 -8.49 11.40 -11.00
N SER A 216 -7.47 12.23 -10.79
CA SER A 216 -6.32 11.92 -9.94
C SER A 216 -6.72 11.80 -8.47
N TRP A 217 -7.48 12.78 -7.95
CA TRP A 217 -8.04 12.72 -6.60
C TRP A 217 -8.90 11.47 -6.40
N TYR A 218 -9.81 11.18 -7.34
CA TYR A 218 -10.67 10.01 -7.26
C TYR A 218 -9.86 8.71 -7.19
N MET A 219 -8.83 8.54 -8.03
CA MET A 219 -8.00 7.34 -8.05
C MET A 219 -7.14 7.20 -6.78
N ILE A 220 -6.55 8.29 -6.29
CA ILE A 220 -5.76 8.27 -5.06
C ILE A 220 -6.67 7.95 -3.87
N GLY A 221 -7.78 8.67 -3.74
CA GLY A 221 -8.70 8.54 -2.61
C GLY A 221 -9.49 7.23 -2.56
N ASN A 222 -9.69 6.54 -3.69
CA ASN A 222 -10.50 5.32 -3.72
C ASN A 222 -9.71 4.05 -4.04
N VAL A 223 -8.68 4.11 -4.87
CA VAL A 223 -7.91 2.90 -5.20
C VAL A 223 -6.72 2.79 -4.28
N MET A 224 -5.81 3.78 -4.33
CA MET A 224 -4.58 3.71 -3.55
C MET A 224 -4.83 3.78 -2.04
N HIS A 225 -5.63 4.75 -1.58
CA HIS A 225 -6.01 4.95 -0.19
C HIS A 225 -6.67 3.69 0.39
N ASP A 226 -7.80 3.25 -0.17
CA ASP A 226 -8.55 2.10 0.38
C ASP A 226 -7.75 0.80 0.29
N ALA A 227 -6.95 0.62 -0.76
CA ALA A 227 -6.06 -0.53 -0.86
C ALA A 227 -4.98 -0.51 0.23
N SER A 228 -4.48 0.67 0.63
CA SER A 228 -3.52 0.80 1.73
C SER A 228 -4.10 0.38 3.08
N HIS A 229 -5.43 0.38 3.22
CA HIS A 229 -6.16 -0.15 4.36
C HIS A 229 -6.58 -1.63 4.21
N ASN A 230 -6.16 -2.33 3.14
CA ASN A 230 -6.67 -3.66 2.76
C ASN A 230 -8.20 -3.72 2.58
N ALA A 231 -8.83 -2.60 2.21
CA ALA A 231 -10.28 -2.47 2.16
C ALA A 231 -10.88 -2.86 0.79
N LEU A 232 -10.11 -2.87 -0.31
CA LEU A 232 -10.68 -3.09 -1.64
C LEU A 232 -11.05 -4.55 -1.94
N VAL A 233 -10.16 -5.49 -1.65
CA VAL A 233 -10.36 -6.92 -1.96
C VAL A 233 -10.02 -7.80 -0.76
N MET A 234 -10.42 -9.07 -0.81
CA MET A 234 -10.14 -10.05 0.25
C MET A 234 -8.69 -10.56 0.23
N THR A 235 -7.96 -10.37 -0.87
CA THR A 235 -6.62 -10.90 -1.07
C THR A 235 -5.55 -9.84 -0.75
N PRO A 236 -4.77 -9.99 0.35
CA PRO A 236 -3.89 -8.92 0.83
C PRO A 236 -2.82 -8.46 -0.17
N TRP A 237 -2.21 -9.38 -0.92
CA TRP A 237 -1.17 -9.00 -1.87
C TRP A 237 -1.72 -8.17 -3.04
N ILE A 238 -2.99 -8.37 -3.43
CA ILE A 238 -3.64 -7.56 -4.46
C ILE A 238 -3.89 -6.14 -3.94
N ASN A 239 -4.37 -5.98 -2.70
CA ASN A 239 -4.46 -4.66 -2.07
C ASN A 239 -3.09 -3.98 -2.03
N ARG A 240 -2.03 -4.70 -1.65
CA ARG A 240 -0.67 -4.16 -1.65
C ARG A 240 -0.25 -3.65 -3.03
N LEU A 241 -0.53 -4.41 -4.09
CA LEU A 241 -0.28 -3.98 -5.47
C LEU A 241 -1.10 -2.73 -5.84
N LEU A 242 -2.39 -2.72 -5.52
CA LEU A 242 -3.29 -1.60 -5.82
C LEU A 242 -2.93 -0.34 -5.03
N ALA A 243 -2.35 -0.46 -3.85
CA ALA A 243 -1.84 0.65 -3.06
C ALA A 243 -0.67 1.38 -3.76
N HIS A 244 0.02 0.73 -4.71
CA HIS A 244 1.05 1.36 -5.54
C HIS A 244 0.48 2.10 -6.77
N THR A 245 -0.84 2.12 -6.99
CA THR A 245 -1.44 2.78 -8.17
C THR A 245 -1.39 4.31 -8.12
N ALA A 246 -0.97 4.90 -6.99
CA ALA A 246 -0.56 6.30 -6.93
C ALA A 246 0.81 6.56 -7.58
N PHE A 247 1.48 5.55 -8.13
CA PHE A 247 2.62 5.77 -8.99
C PHE A 247 2.17 6.51 -10.28
N PRO A 248 2.78 7.65 -10.69
CA PRO A 248 4.05 8.21 -10.23
C PRO A 248 3.94 9.53 -9.41
N TYR A 249 2.93 9.72 -8.56
CA TYR A 249 2.79 10.91 -7.70
C TYR A 249 3.89 11.05 -6.62
N GLY A 250 4.98 10.28 -6.69
CA GLY A 250 6.09 10.33 -5.73
C GLY A 250 5.76 9.81 -4.33
N ILE A 251 4.58 9.21 -4.13
CA ILE A 251 4.17 8.68 -2.83
C ILE A 251 4.85 7.33 -2.58
N SER A 252 5.78 7.29 -1.62
CA SER A 252 6.29 6.06 -1.05
C SER A 252 5.16 5.38 -0.27
N ILE A 253 4.71 4.19 -0.70
CA ILE A 253 3.61 3.51 0.00
C ILE A 253 4.00 3.16 1.44
N SER A 254 5.28 2.90 1.70
CA SER A 254 5.77 2.61 3.05
C SER A 254 5.65 3.83 3.95
N SER A 255 6.03 5.01 3.43
CA SER A 255 5.89 6.28 4.16
C SER A 255 4.43 6.65 4.35
N TRP A 256 3.60 6.47 3.33
CA TRP A 256 2.15 6.62 3.42
C TRP A 256 1.56 5.71 4.49
N HIS A 257 1.94 4.44 4.52
CA HIS A 257 1.43 3.51 5.52
C HIS A 257 1.73 3.98 6.95
N ILE A 258 2.94 4.49 7.19
CA ILE A 258 3.33 5.00 8.51
C ILE A 258 2.54 6.29 8.86
N GLN A 259 2.57 7.28 7.97
CA GLN A 259 2.00 8.61 8.21
C GLN A 259 0.47 8.59 8.22
N HIS A 260 -0.12 7.88 7.26
CA HIS A 260 -1.55 7.87 7.02
C HIS A 260 -2.27 6.77 7.81
N VAL A 261 -1.82 5.51 7.67
CA VAL A 261 -2.54 4.37 8.25
C VAL A 261 -2.25 4.22 9.74
N THR A 262 -0.98 4.16 10.14
CA THR A 262 -0.62 3.91 11.55
C THR A 262 -0.66 5.15 12.43
N SER A 263 -0.57 6.35 11.84
CA SER A 263 -0.58 7.62 12.59
C SER A 263 -1.90 8.38 12.39
N HIS A 264 -2.13 9.01 11.23
CA HIS A 264 -3.26 9.91 11.00
C HIS A 264 -4.63 9.30 11.29
N HIS A 265 -4.89 8.07 10.84
CA HIS A 265 -6.19 7.42 11.06
C HIS A 265 -6.40 6.93 12.50
N VAL A 266 -5.32 6.77 13.27
CA VAL A 266 -5.41 6.44 14.69
C VAL A 266 -5.54 7.72 15.53
N TYR A 267 -4.87 8.79 15.11
CA TYR A 267 -4.79 10.08 15.79
C TYR A 267 -5.05 11.21 14.79
N THR A 268 -6.32 11.53 14.55
CA THR A 268 -6.76 12.47 13.51
C THR A 268 -6.37 13.94 13.78
N ASN A 269 -5.79 14.24 14.95
CA ASN A 269 -5.31 15.57 15.38
C ASN A 269 -3.84 15.57 15.87
N GLY A 270 -3.05 14.55 15.51
CA GLY A 270 -1.65 14.40 15.92
C GLY A 270 -0.65 15.19 15.08
#